data_AF-A0A434CRI8-F1
#
_entry.id   AF-A0A434CRI8-F1
#
_cell.length_a   1.000
_cell.length_b   1.000
_cell.length_c   1.000
_cell.angle_alpha   90.00
_cell.angle_beta   90.00
_cell.angle_gamma   90.00
#
_symmetry.space_group_name_H-M   'P 1'
#
loop_
_entity.id
_entity.type
_entity.pdbx_description
1 polymer ?
#
loop_
_entity_poly.entity_id
_entity_poly.type
_entity_poly.pdbx_seq_one_letter_code
_entity_poly.pdbx_strand_id
1 'polypeptide(L)'
;GYATVKRLADDNIPVIGHVGLIPSRATWTGGFKAVGKTADSAMQIFEAVKQYEAAGAVGAEIEVVPVEVAKAISERTSLIMLSMGAGTGCDAQYLFADDILGQNRGHMPRHSKVYRNFAAEYDRLQAERIAAFSEYVADVNSLAYPEDKHVVHMDPDQLGLFMKRVDGA
;
A
#
# COMPACT_ATOMS: atom_id res chain seq x y z
N GLY A 1 -0.86 13.19 -18.01
CA GLY A 1 -2.03 13.35 -18.90
C GLY A 1 -1.91 12.41 -20.07
N TYR A 2 -2.90 12.31 -20.96
CA TYR A 2 -2.90 11.33 -22.07
C TYR A 2 -1.67 11.45 -23.00
N ALA A 3 -1.14 12.65 -23.21
CA ALA A 3 0.12 12.84 -23.96
C ALA A 3 1.33 12.15 -23.31
N THR A 4 1.38 12.09 -21.97
CA THR A 4 2.41 11.35 -21.23
C THR A 4 2.24 9.85 -21.42
N VAL A 5 1.00 9.37 -21.36
CA VAL A 5 0.68 7.95 -21.60
C VAL A 5 1.14 7.54 -22.99
N LYS A 6 0.81 8.35 -24.01
CA LYS A 6 1.27 8.13 -25.37
C LYS A 6 2.79 8.06 -25.47
N ARG A 7 3.51 8.99 -24.84
CA ARG A 7 4.97 8.97 -24.87
C ARG A 7 5.55 7.70 -24.24
N LEU A 8 5.00 7.26 -23.11
CA LEU A 8 5.42 6.03 -22.44
C LEU A 8 5.12 4.79 -23.30
N ALA A 9 3.92 4.73 -23.91
CA ALA A 9 3.53 3.64 -24.78
C ALA A 9 4.39 3.57 -26.06
N ASP A 10 4.66 4.71 -26.70
CA ASP A 10 5.55 4.82 -27.87
C ASP A 10 6.98 4.34 -27.53
N ASP A 11 7.40 4.50 -26.26
CA ASP A 11 8.68 4.05 -25.72
C ASP A 11 8.61 2.62 -25.11
N ASN A 12 7.55 1.84 -25.40
CA ASN A 12 7.32 0.45 -24.94
C ASN A 12 7.19 0.27 -23.41
N ILE A 13 6.77 1.32 -22.69
CA ILE A 13 6.47 1.26 -21.26
C ILE A 13 4.97 1.05 -21.11
N PRO A 14 4.49 -0.11 -20.62
CA PRO A 14 3.06 -0.36 -20.47
C PRO A 14 2.46 0.55 -19.40
N VAL A 15 1.30 1.13 -19.70
CA VAL A 15 0.57 2.02 -18.80
C VAL A 15 -0.82 1.49 -18.54
N ILE A 16 -1.19 1.43 -17.27
CA ILE A 16 -2.58 1.27 -16.83
C ILE A 16 -3.10 2.64 -16.41
N GLY A 17 -4.17 3.09 -17.05
CA GLY A 17 -4.89 4.31 -16.68
C GLY A 17 -5.75 4.12 -15.44
N HIS A 18 -6.36 5.20 -14.96
CA HIS A 18 -7.35 5.14 -13.89
C HIS A 18 -8.50 6.08 -14.23
N VAL A 19 -9.73 5.55 -14.24
CA VAL A 19 -10.99 6.26 -14.48
C VAL A 19 -12.01 6.00 -13.35
N GLY A 20 -13.09 6.77 -13.32
CA GLY A 20 -14.05 6.71 -12.21
C GLY A 20 -13.60 7.57 -11.03
N LEU A 21 -13.71 7.04 -9.81
CA LEU A 21 -13.22 7.71 -8.61
C LEU A 21 -11.69 7.57 -8.55
N ILE A 22 -10.96 8.64 -8.82
CA ILE A 22 -9.50 8.65 -8.65
C ILE A 22 -9.17 9.21 -7.26
N PRO A 23 -8.60 8.43 -6.32
CA PRO A 23 -8.35 8.88 -4.94
C PRO A 23 -7.52 10.16 -4.84
N SER A 24 -6.48 10.31 -5.68
CA SER A 24 -5.65 11.50 -5.73
C SER A 24 -6.38 12.77 -6.18
N ARG A 25 -7.59 12.62 -6.75
CA ARG A 25 -8.46 13.72 -7.16
C ARG A 25 -9.66 13.94 -6.24
N ALA A 26 -9.73 13.21 -5.11
CA ALA A 26 -10.89 13.21 -4.22
C ALA A 26 -11.34 14.62 -3.80
N THR A 27 -10.41 15.54 -3.52
CA THR A 27 -10.76 16.92 -3.14
C THR A 27 -11.57 17.64 -4.23
N TRP A 28 -11.16 17.50 -5.50
CA TRP A 28 -11.86 18.11 -6.64
C TRP A 28 -13.18 17.41 -6.96
N THR A 29 -13.29 16.12 -6.66
CA THR A 29 -14.52 15.34 -6.87
C THR A 29 -15.46 15.39 -5.66
N GLY A 30 -15.12 16.11 -4.59
CA GLY A 30 -15.94 16.25 -3.38
C GLY A 30 -15.96 15.00 -2.50
N GLY A 31 -14.81 14.35 -2.36
CA GLY A 31 -14.54 13.19 -1.51
C GLY A 31 -14.58 11.85 -2.24
N PHE A 32 -14.45 10.78 -1.45
CA PHE A 32 -14.52 9.38 -1.89
C PHE A 32 -15.98 8.97 -2.15
N LYS A 33 -16.52 9.37 -3.30
CA LYS A 33 -17.92 9.11 -3.67
C LYS A 33 -18.02 8.41 -5.01
N ALA A 34 -19.10 7.66 -5.19
CA ALA A 34 -19.42 7.06 -6.47
C ALA A 34 -19.64 8.13 -7.56
N VAL A 35 -19.09 7.88 -8.75
CA VAL A 35 -19.23 8.71 -9.95
C VAL A 35 -19.89 7.91 -11.07
N GLY A 36 -20.28 8.54 -12.18
CA GLY A 36 -20.96 7.82 -13.28
C GLY A 36 -22.45 7.53 -13.02
N LYS A 37 -23.06 8.19 -12.02
CA LYS A 37 -24.48 7.98 -11.64
C LYS A 37 -25.48 8.70 -12.55
N THR A 38 -25.03 9.63 -13.37
CA THR A 38 -25.82 10.28 -14.43
C THR A 38 -25.22 9.96 -15.79
N ALA A 39 -26.02 10.00 -16.86
CA ALA A 39 -25.57 9.75 -18.22
C ALA A 39 -24.36 10.62 -18.59
N ASP A 40 -24.39 11.92 -18.29
CA ASP A 40 -23.28 12.84 -18.56
C ASP A 40 -22.00 12.42 -17.83
N SER A 41 -22.10 12.09 -16.54
CA SER A 41 -20.93 11.65 -15.75
C SER A 41 -20.40 10.29 -16.21
N ALA A 42 -21.27 9.39 -16.66
CA ALA A 42 -20.87 8.10 -17.23
C ALA A 42 -20.17 8.30 -18.59
N MET A 43 -20.66 9.22 -19.42
CA MET A 43 -20.06 9.55 -20.70
C MET A 43 -18.65 10.15 -20.53
N GLN A 44 -18.42 10.96 -19.50
CA GLN A 44 -17.08 11.46 -19.17
C GLN A 44 -16.09 10.33 -18.84
N ILE A 45 -16.55 9.29 -18.13
CA ILE A 45 -15.72 8.11 -17.82
C ILE A 45 -15.43 7.32 -19.09
N PHE A 46 -16.44 7.07 -19.91
CA PHE A 46 -16.27 6.37 -21.20
C PHE A 46 -15.29 7.11 -22.11
N GLU A 47 -15.43 8.44 -22.26
CA GLU A 47 -14.49 9.24 -23.03
C GLU A 47 -13.07 9.16 -22.48
N ALA A 48 -12.89 9.21 -21.15
CA ALA A 48 -11.57 9.03 -20.54
C ALA A 48 -10.95 7.66 -20.87
N VAL A 49 -11.75 6.59 -20.89
CA VAL A 49 -11.29 5.26 -21.33
C VAL A 49 -10.87 5.29 -22.80
N LYS A 50 -11.66 5.89 -23.70
CA LYS A 50 -11.29 6.04 -25.11
C LYS A 50 -10.02 6.88 -25.30
N GLN A 51 -9.78 7.89 -24.47
CA GLN A 51 -8.56 8.69 -24.50
C GLN A 51 -7.34 7.89 -24.03
N TYR A 52 -7.46 7.05 -23.00
CA TYR A 52 -6.39 6.12 -22.61
C TYR A 52 -6.11 5.08 -23.69
N GLU A 53 -7.15 4.53 -24.31
CA GLU A 53 -7.04 3.58 -25.41
C GLU A 53 -6.33 4.20 -26.62
N ALA A 54 -6.75 5.39 -27.06
CA ALA A 54 -6.11 6.13 -28.14
C ALA A 54 -4.66 6.53 -27.81
N ALA A 55 -4.32 6.70 -26.53
CA ALA A 55 -2.97 6.96 -26.07
C ALA A 55 -2.09 5.70 -25.97
N GLY A 56 -2.61 4.51 -26.25
CA GLY A 56 -1.83 3.27 -26.21
C GLY A 56 -1.64 2.67 -24.81
N ALA A 57 -2.52 3.01 -23.85
CA ALA A 57 -2.58 2.27 -22.59
C ALA A 57 -2.88 0.79 -22.84
N VAL A 58 -2.44 -0.09 -21.94
CA VAL A 58 -2.74 -1.53 -22.00
C VAL A 58 -3.98 -1.90 -21.19
N GLY A 59 -4.38 -1.03 -20.26
CA GLY A 59 -5.53 -1.23 -19.40
C GLY A 59 -5.97 0.05 -18.71
N ALA A 60 -7.07 -0.03 -17.97
CA ALA A 60 -7.50 1.02 -17.06
C ALA A 60 -8.20 0.44 -15.83
N GLU A 61 -7.87 0.99 -14.67
CA GLU A 61 -8.66 0.82 -13.45
C GLU A 61 -9.98 1.60 -13.59
N ILE A 62 -11.08 1.02 -13.12
CA ILE A 62 -12.39 1.64 -13.01
C ILE A 62 -12.92 1.51 -11.58
N GLU A 63 -12.90 2.63 -10.86
CA GLU A 63 -13.13 2.65 -9.42
C GLU A 63 -14.48 3.30 -9.05
N VAL A 64 -15.30 2.60 -8.26
CA VAL A 64 -16.60 3.05 -7.69
C VAL A 64 -17.54 3.70 -8.73
N VAL A 65 -17.81 2.95 -9.80
CA VAL A 65 -18.73 3.28 -10.90
C VAL A 65 -19.93 2.30 -10.89
N PRO A 66 -21.16 2.71 -11.29
CA PRO A 66 -22.27 1.77 -11.45
C PRO A 66 -21.91 0.57 -12.31
N VAL A 67 -22.37 -0.62 -11.90
CA VAL A 67 -21.94 -1.90 -12.49
C VAL A 67 -22.36 -2.04 -13.94
N GLU A 68 -23.51 -1.47 -14.32
CA GLU A 68 -24.02 -1.45 -15.68
C GLU A 68 -23.13 -0.58 -16.59
N VAL A 69 -22.66 0.56 -16.07
CA VAL A 69 -21.75 1.46 -16.80
C VAL A 69 -20.40 0.79 -16.98
N ALA A 70 -19.81 0.25 -15.91
CA ALA A 70 -18.50 -0.41 -15.96
C ALA A 70 -18.49 -1.59 -16.93
N LYS A 71 -19.53 -2.44 -16.89
CA LYS A 71 -19.72 -3.54 -17.84
C LYS A 71 -19.82 -3.03 -19.28
N ALA A 72 -20.67 -2.04 -19.52
CA ALA A 72 -20.87 -1.50 -20.87
C ALA A 72 -19.58 -0.90 -21.46
N ILE A 73 -18.76 -0.24 -20.63
CA ILE A 73 -17.46 0.30 -21.02
C ILE A 73 -16.48 -0.84 -21.35
N SER A 74 -16.38 -1.86 -20.48
CA SER A 74 -15.49 -3.02 -20.68
C SER A 74 -15.76 -3.75 -21.98
N GLU A 75 -17.04 -3.93 -22.35
CA GLU A 75 -17.44 -4.56 -23.61
C GLU A 75 -17.10 -3.73 -24.87
N ARG A 76 -16.71 -2.45 -24.73
CA ARG A 76 -16.56 -1.47 -25.83
C ARG A 76 -15.17 -0.88 -25.95
N THR A 77 -14.22 -1.35 -25.15
CA THR A 77 -12.80 -0.97 -25.24
C THR A 77 -11.93 -2.20 -25.45
N SER A 78 -10.77 -2.02 -26.09
CA SER A 78 -9.73 -3.04 -26.18
C SER A 78 -8.81 -3.08 -24.95
N LEU A 79 -8.98 -2.14 -24.01
CA LEU A 79 -8.22 -2.07 -22.77
C LEU A 79 -8.61 -3.20 -21.81
N ILE A 80 -7.64 -3.74 -21.07
CA ILE A 80 -7.92 -4.59 -19.90
C ILE A 80 -8.51 -3.72 -18.79
N MET A 81 -9.77 -3.95 -18.44
CA MET A 81 -10.46 -3.19 -17.41
C MET A 81 -10.34 -3.86 -16.03
N LEU A 82 -9.76 -3.14 -15.07
CA LEU A 82 -9.60 -3.61 -13.69
C LEU A 82 -10.62 -2.91 -12.80
N SER A 83 -11.58 -3.66 -12.26
CA SER A 83 -12.65 -3.10 -11.44
C SER A 83 -12.29 -3.13 -9.96
N MET A 84 -12.55 -2.00 -9.27
CA MET A 84 -12.60 -1.92 -7.81
C MET A 84 -13.88 -1.20 -7.39
N GLY A 85 -14.80 -1.94 -6.78
CA GLY A 85 -16.11 -1.40 -6.43
C GLY A 85 -17.00 -1.03 -7.62
N ALA A 86 -16.71 -1.54 -8.81
CA ALA A 86 -17.50 -1.35 -10.03
C ALA A 86 -18.12 -2.67 -10.56
N GLY A 87 -18.16 -3.72 -9.74
CA GLY A 87 -18.78 -5.01 -10.05
C GLY A 87 -17.92 -5.93 -10.91
N THR A 88 -18.45 -7.11 -11.24
CA THR A 88 -17.75 -8.21 -11.95
C THR A 88 -17.82 -8.13 -13.48
N GLY A 89 -18.31 -7.02 -14.03
CA GLY A 89 -18.48 -6.83 -15.47
C GLY A 89 -17.21 -6.45 -16.23
N CYS A 90 -16.07 -6.35 -15.54
CA CYS A 90 -14.76 -6.04 -16.12
C CYS A 90 -13.85 -7.27 -16.10
N ASP A 91 -12.71 -7.18 -16.80
CA ASP A 91 -11.79 -8.31 -17.02
C ASP A 91 -11.08 -8.80 -15.76
N ALA A 92 -10.84 -7.90 -14.80
CA ALA A 92 -10.19 -8.23 -13.54
C ALA A 92 -10.81 -7.51 -12.35
N GLN A 93 -10.48 -7.98 -11.15
CA GLN A 93 -10.83 -7.35 -9.88
C GLN A 93 -9.55 -7.07 -9.09
N TYR A 94 -9.53 -5.95 -8.36
CA TYR A 94 -8.49 -5.68 -7.38
C TYR A 94 -9.07 -5.05 -6.12
N LEU A 95 -8.30 -5.14 -5.04
CA LEU A 95 -8.56 -4.53 -3.75
C LEU A 95 -7.21 -4.25 -3.05
N PHE A 96 -7.18 -3.34 -2.09
CA PHE A 96 -5.98 -3.13 -1.29
C PHE A 96 -5.73 -4.32 -0.35
N ALA A 97 -4.47 -4.77 -0.28
CA ALA A 97 -4.07 -5.85 0.61
C ALA A 97 -4.42 -5.54 2.08
N ASP A 98 -4.19 -4.30 2.50
CA ASP A 98 -4.49 -3.83 3.86
C ASP A 98 -5.98 -3.96 4.21
N ASP A 99 -6.87 -3.80 3.22
CA ASP A 99 -8.30 -4.02 3.40
C ASP A 99 -8.63 -5.51 3.52
N ILE A 100 -8.06 -6.33 2.62
CA ILE A 100 -8.24 -7.79 2.62
C ILE A 100 -7.74 -8.39 3.94
N LEU A 101 -6.59 -7.94 4.42
CA LEU A 101 -5.92 -8.45 5.61
C LEU A 101 -6.46 -7.83 6.91
N GLY A 102 -7.33 -6.82 6.82
CA GLY A 102 -7.88 -6.11 7.97
C GLY A 102 -6.79 -5.44 8.80
N GLN A 103 -5.86 -4.77 8.11
CA GLN A 103 -4.82 -3.95 8.73
C GLN A 103 -5.29 -2.51 8.97
N ASN A 104 -6.19 -2.02 8.10
CA ASN A 104 -6.76 -0.69 8.23
C ASN A 104 -7.58 -0.56 9.52
N ARG A 105 -7.43 0.58 10.20
CA ARG A 105 -8.18 0.92 11.42
C ARG A 105 -9.26 1.95 11.10
N GLY A 106 -10.44 1.78 11.69
CA GLY A 106 -11.54 2.72 11.53
C GLY A 106 -12.42 2.41 10.32
N HIS A 107 -12.50 3.34 9.37
CA HIS A 107 -13.45 3.25 8.26
C HIS A 107 -12.95 2.32 7.14
N MET A 108 -13.69 1.25 6.90
CA MET A 108 -13.50 0.37 5.75
C MET A 108 -14.34 0.83 4.56
N PRO A 109 -13.76 0.94 3.34
CA PRO A 109 -14.53 1.25 2.15
C PRO A 109 -15.65 0.23 1.93
N ARG A 110 -16.85 0.68 1.58
CA ARG A 110 -18.02 -0.20 1.39
C ARG A 110 -17.84 -1.32 0.35
N HIS A 111 -16.92 -1.11 -0.60
CA HIS A 111 -16.64 -2.04 -1.69
C HIS A 111 -15.50 -3.00 -1.35
N SER A 112 -14.89 -2.84 -0.18
CA SER A 112 -13.88 -3.75 0.34
C SER A 112 -14.51 -4.97 1.02
N LYS A 113 -13.72 -6.04 1.14
CA LYS A 113 -14.07 -7.20 1.94
C LYS A 113 -12.87 -7.60 2.78
N VAL A 114 -13.08 -7.64 4.09
CA VAL A 114 -12.08 -8.04 5.07
C VAL A 114 -12.11 -9.56 5.25
N TYR A 115 -10.97 -10.21 5.11
CA TYR A 115 -10.81 -11.66 5.24
C TYR A 115 -10.05 -12.07 6.50
N ARG A 116 -9.21 -11.18 7.04
CA ARG A 116 -8.42 -11.42 8.26
C ARG A 116 -8.42 -10.17 9.14
N ASN A 117 -7.91 -10.29 10.36
CA ASN A 117 -7.76 -9.18 11.30
C ASN A 117 -6.29 -9.05 11.72
N PHE A 118 -5.47 -8.56 10.80
CA PHE A 118 -4.04 -8.37 11.07
C PHE A 118 -3.81 -7.17 12.00
N ALA A 119 -4.73 -6.22 12.09
CA ALA A 119 -4.65 -5.13 13.05
C ALA A 119 -4.55 -5.64 14.50
N ALA A 120 -5.30 -6.69 14.86
CA ALA A 120 -5.21 -7.31 16.19
C ALA A 120 -3.88 -8.03 16.43
N GLU A 121 -3.33 -8.70 15.41
CA GLU A 121 -2.00 -9.32 15.53
C GLU A 121 -0.90 -8.27 15.67
N TYR A 122 -1.00 -7.14 14.96
CA TYR A 122 -0.08 -6.04 15.14
C TYR A 122 -0.21 -5.38 16.51
N ASP A 123 -1.42 -5.25 17.07
CA ASP A 123 -1.60 -4.77 18.45
C ASP A 123 -0.93 -5.70 19.45
N ARG A 124 -1.13 -7.01 19.30
CA ARG A 124 -0.49 -8.02 20.14
C ARG A 124 1.02 -7.92 20.04
N LEU A 125 1.58 -7.93 18.82
CA LEU A 125 3.02 -7.81 18.61
C LEU A 125 3.58 -6.47 19.09
N GLN A 126 2.81 -5.39 19.01
CA GLN A 126 3.23 -4.09 19.52
C GLN A 126 3.30 -4.10 21.06
N ALA A 127 2.36 -4.76 21.74
CA ALA A 127 2.42 -4.96 23.18
C ALA A 127 3.66 -5.77 23.58
N GLU A 128 3.96 -6.87 22.86
CA GLU A 128 5.17 -7.67 23.10
C GLU A 128 6.46 -6.87 22.88
N ARG A 129 6.51 -6.02 21.84
CA ARG A 129 7.66 -5.12 21.61
C ARG A 129 7.87 -4.18 22.80
N ILE A 130 6.80 -3.55 23.28
CA ILE A 130 6.87 -2.63 24.42
C ILE A 130 7.33 -3.37 25.69
N ALA A 131 6.79 -4.57 25.95
CA ALA A 131 7.19 -5.39 27.08
C ALA A 131 8.68 -5.74 27.02
N ALA A 132 9.14 -6.30 25.90
CA ALA A 132 10.53 -6.71 25.73
C ALA A 132 11.53 -5.54 25.90
N PHE A 133 11.22 -4.36 25.34
CA PHE A 133 12.07 -3.19 25.55
C PHE A 133 12.03 -2.67 26.99
N SER A 134 10.90 -2.82 27.70
CA SER A 134 10.80 -2.43 29.11
C SER A 134 11.60 -3.37 30.02
N GLU A 135 11.56 -4.67 29.74
CA GLU A 135 12.38 -5.69 30.41
C GLU A 135 13.87 -5.41 30.18
N TYR A 136 14.27 -5.16 28.94
CA TYR A 136 15.65 -4.78 28.63
C TYR A 136 16.13 -3.53 29.38
N VAL A 137 15.28 -2.49 29.45
CA VAL A 137 15.59 -1.28 30.23
C VAL A 137 15.74 -1.61 31.72
N ALA A 138 14.90 -2.48 32.28
CA ALA A 138 15.01 -2.93 33.67
C ALA A 138 16.32 -3.70 33.92
N ASP A 139 16.71 -4.57 32.99
CA ASP A 139 17.95 -5.33 33.09
C ASP A 139 19.18 -4.42 33.03
N VAL A 140 19.19 -3.42 32.13
CA VAL A 140 20.28 -2.43 32.05
C VAL A 140 20.38 -1.59 33.33
N ASN A 141 19.24 -1.11 33.84
CA ASN A 141 19.22 -0.27 35.04
C ASN A 141 19.62 -1.02 36.32
N SER A 142 19.31 -2.32 36.38
CA SER A 142 19.70 -3.18 37.50
C SER A 142 21.08 -3.80 37.34
N LEU A 143 21.76 -3.56 36.21
CA LEU A 143 23.00 -4.22 35.81
C LEU A 143 22.88 -5.75 35.66
N ALA A 144 21.65 -6.27 35.51
CA ALA A 144 21.41 -7.69 35.20
C ALA A 144 21.80 -8.01 33.74
N TYR A 145 21.69 -7.02 32.84
CA TYR A 145 22.29 -7.08 31.51
C TYR A 145 23.41 -6.04 31.37
N PRO A 146 24.55 -6.40 30.77
CA PRO A 146 24.88 -7.73 30.24
C PRO A 146 25.23 -8.76 31.32
N GLU A 147 24.72 -9.99 31.16
CA GLU A 147 25.30 -11.17 31.83
C GLU A 147 26.71 -11.46 31.33
N ASP A 148 27.50 -12.18 32.11
CA ASP A 148 28.89 -12.54 31.78
C ASP A 148 29.04 -13.21 30.40
N LYS A 149 28.09 -14.06 29.99
CA LYS A 149 28.08 -14.70 28.66
C LYS A 149 27.99 -13.71 27.48
N HIS A 150 27.53 -12.48 27.73
CA HIS A 150 27.45 -11.41 26.74
C HIS A 150 28.68 -10.49 26.79
N VAL A 151 29.54 -10.64 27.80
CA VAL A 151 30.74 -9.82 28.00
C VAL A 151 31.94 -10.53 27.41
N VAL A 152 32.79 -9.78 26.71
CA VAL A 152 34.08 -10.28 26.23
C VAL A 152 35.15 -9.83 27.22
N HIS A 153 35.85 -10.80 27.81
CA HIS A 153 36.96 -10.55 28.72
C HIS A 153 38.29 -10.56 27.98
N MET A 154 39.20 -9.65 28.37
CA MET A 154 40.57 -9.69 27.91
C MET A 154 41.36 -10.70 28.74
N ASP A 155 42.27 -11.42 28.09
CA ASP A 155 43.26 -12.24 28.79
C ASP A 155 44.01 -11.40 29.85
N PRO A 156 44.14 -11.86 31.11
CA PRO A 156 44.70 -11.05 32.18
C PRO A 156 46.12 -10.52 31.92
N ASP A 157 46.96 -11.29 31.22
CA ASP A 157 48.33 -10.87 30.92
C ASP A 157 48.34 -9.75 29.85
N GLN A 158 47.48 -9.88 28.84
CA GLN A 158 47.29 -8.81 27.84
C GLN A 158 46.71 -7.55 28.46
N LEU A 159 45.79 -7.68 29.42
CA LEU A 159 45.25 -6.53 30.16
C LEU A 159 46.34 -5.81 30.96
N GLY A 160 47.23 -6.56 31.63
CA GLY A 160 48.37 -5.98 32.35
C GLY A 160 49.34 -5.23 31.44
N LEU A 161 49.62 -5.77 30.24
CA LEU A 161 50.43 -5.09 29.22
C LEU A 161 49.76 -3.82 28.72
N PHE A 162 48.44 -3.86 28.47
CA PHE A 162 47.66 -2.70 28.07
C PHE A 162 47.73 -1.58 29.12
N MET A 163 47.51 -1.90 30.39
CA MET A 163 47.54 -0.90 31.48
C MET A 163 48.91 -0.23 31.61
N LYS A 164 50.02 -1.00 31.55
CA LYS A 164 51.38 -0.41 31.55
C LYS A 164 51.58 0.61 30.42
N ARG A 165 51.12 0.27 29.21
CA ARG A 165 51.19 1.18 28.05
C ARG A 165 50.33 2.43 28.23
N VAL A 166 49.15 2.31 28.85
CA VAL A 166 48.25 3.45 29.12
C VAL A 166 48.85 4.38 30.18
N ASP A 167 49.41 3.82 31.25
CA ASP A 167 49.97 4.58 32.39
C ASP A 167 51.35 5.19 32.09
N GLY A 168 51.92 4.92 30.90
CA GLY A 168 53.20 5.48 30.47
C GLY A 168 54.43 4.79 31.08
N ALA A 169 54.30 3.51 31.44
CA ALA A 169 55.40 2.65 31.91
C ALA A 169 55.99 1.80 30.77
#